data_AF-A0A1E4HL05-F1
#
_entry.id   AF-A0A1E4HL05-F1
#
_cell.length_a   1.000
_cell.length_b   1.000
_cell.length_c   1.000
_cell.angle_alpha   90.00
_cell.angle_beta   90.00
_cell.angle_gamma   90.00
#
_symmetry.space_group_name_H-M   'P 1'
#
loop_
_entity.id
_entity.type
_entity.pdbx_description
1 polymer ?
#
loop_
_entity_poly.entity_id
_entity_poly.type
_entity_poly.pdbx_seq_one_letter_code
_entity_poly.pdbx_strand_id
1 'polypeptide(L)'
;MSLQLEPGLAKKYRSLRRATADVVYRSGLDRCAIAADEGPGNFSKSLADRQKGDTTARRFDLDALEAVLDETRDYTPIYYLIDKYLRDDQARRDEAISRLGTMLPELTQLLKLAGVA
;
A
#
# COMPACT_ATOMS: atom_id res chain seq x y z
N MET A 1 15.03 -8.87 -8.13
CA MET A 1 14.51 -9.04 -6.76
C MET A 1 13.00 -8.93 -6.83
N SER A 2 12.27 -10.04 -6.74
CA SER A 2 10.80 -10.07 -6.81
C SER A 2 10.24 -9.91 -5.40
N LEU A 3 9.59 -8.78 -5.12
CA LEU A 3 8.84 -8.57 -3.89
C LEU A 3 7.59 -9.45 -3.93
N GLN A 4 7.52 -10.48 -3.07
CA GLN A 4 6.29 -11.23 -2.86
C GLN A 4 5.40 -10.41 -1.94
N LEU A 5 4.49 -9.64 -2.52
CA LEU A 5 3.53 -8.83 -1.79
C LEU A 5 2.39 -9.73 -1.31
N GLU A 6 2.13 -9.76 -0.01
CA GLU A 6 0.93 -10.43 0.51
C GLU A 6 -0.32 -9.76 -0.05
N PRO A 7 -1.15 -10.48 -0.83
CA PRO A 7 -2.31 -9.88 -1.44
C PRO A 7 -3.40 -9.59 -0.40
N GLY A 8 -4.00 -8.40 -0.45
CA GLY A 8 -5.24 -8.09 0.29
C GLY A 8 -5.08 -7.09 1.44
N LEU A 9 -3.92 -6.46 1.59
CA LEU A 9 -3.71 -5.39 2.56
C LEU A 9 -4.66 -4.20 2.32
N ALA A 10 -4.96 -3.87 1.06
CA ALA A 10 -5.92 -2.84 0.69
C ALA A 10 -7.37 -3.20 1.06
N LYS A 11 -7.68 -4.49 1.24
CA LYS A 11 -8.96 -4.96 1.79
C LYS A 11 -8.96 -4.97 3.32
N LYS A 12 -7.81 -5.30 3.94
CA LYS A 12 -7.64 -5.35 5.40
C LYS A 12 -7.65 -3.96 6.04
N TYR A 13 -6.96 -2.99 5.43
CA TYR A 13 -6.84 -1.64 5.96
C TYR A 13 -7.53 -0.62 5.06
N ARG A 14 -8.29 0.31 5.65
CA ARG A 14 -8.92 1.40 4.88
C ARG A 14 -8.01 2.60 4.64
N SER A 15 -6.92 2.73 5.38
CA SER A 15 -5.97 3.85 5.30
C SER A 15 -4.57 3.43 5.73
N LEU A 16 -3.57 4.18 5.24
CA LEU A 16 -2.16 4.04 5.64
C LEU A 16 -2.01 4.16 7.16
N ARG A 17 -2.77 5.09 7.76
CA ARG A 17 -2.77 5.29 9.21
C ARG A 17 -3.19 4.03 9.97
N ARG A 18 -4.21 3.30 9.51
CA ARG A 18 -4.61 2.05 10.18
C ARG A 18 -3.57 0.95 10.01
N ALA A 19 -2.95 0.84 8.84
CA ALA A 19 -1.84 -0.10 8.64
C ALA A 19 -0.69 0.23 9.61
N THR A 20 -0.35 1.51 9.74
CA THR A 20 0.70 2.00 10.65
C THR A 20 0.33 1.77 12.12
N ALA A 21 -0.90 2.07 12.51
CA ALA A 21 -1.39 1.83 13.87
C ALA A 21 -1.31 0.34 14.25
N ASP A 22 -1.67 -0.57 13.34
CA ASP A 22 -1.55 -2.01 13.56
C ASP A 22 -0.10 -2.44 13.79
N VAL A 23 0.86 -1.91 13.02
CA VAL A 23 2.29 -2.12 13.26
C VAL A 23 2.72 -1.60 14.62
N VAL A 24 2.35 -0.36 14.97
CA VAL A 24 2.70 0.28 16.24
C VAL A 24 2.16 -0.51 17.43
N TYR A 25 0.89 -0.93 17.41
CA TYR A 25 0.31 -1.66 18.54
C TYR A 25 0.86 -3.08 18.67
N ARG A 26 1.24 -3.74 17.57
CA ARG A 26 1.93 -5.04 17.60
C ARG A 26 3.37 -4.93 18.12
N SER A 27 4.06 -3.83 17.80
CA SER A 27 5.48 -3.63 18.12
C SER A 27 5.72 -2.90 19.45
N GLY A 28 4.68 -2.27 20.00
CA GLY A 28 4.70 -1.50 21.24
C GLY A 28 4.57 0.00 21.01
N LEU A 29 3.50 0.60 21.55
CA LEU A 29 3.20 2.03 21.39
C LEU A 29 4.32 2.92 21.94
N ASP A 30 4.78 2.67 23.16
CA ASP A 30 5.77 3.52 23.83
C ASP A 30 7.10 3.51 23.09
N ARG A 31 7.53 2.33 22.63
CA ARG A 31 8.74 2.16 21.83
C ARG A 31 8.68 2.97 20.54
N CYS A 32 7.57 2.87 19.80
CA CYS A 32 7.39 3.61 18.56
C CYS A 32 7.26 5.12 18.78
N ALA A 33 6.60 5.54 19.87
CA ALA A 33 6.47 6.95 20.22
C ALA A 33 7.83 7.58 20.54
N ILE A 34 8.68 6.88 21.31
CA ILE A 34 10.05 7.32 21.59
C ILE A 34 10.88 7.45 20.30
N ALA A 35 10.79 6.46 19.40
CA ALA A 35 11.48 6.51 18.12
C ALA A 35 11.04 7.70 17.25
N ALA A 36 9.75 8.07 17.33
CA ALA A 36 9.17 9.21 16.62
C ALA A 36 9.34 10.56 17.35
N ASP A 37 10.10 10.62 18.45
CA ASP A 37 10.25 11.81 19.30
C ASP A 37 8.90 12.41 19.76
N GLU A 38 7.90 11.54 19.99
CA GLU A 38 6.58 11.91 20.48
C GLU A 38 6.28 11.29 21.85
N GLY A 39 5.53 12.02 22.68
CA GLY A 39 4.95 11.45 23.89
C GLY A 39 3.89 10.38 23.53
N PRO A 40 3.84 9.21 24.22
CA PRO A 40 2.94 8.10 23.86
C PRO A 40 1.46 8.48 23.73
N GLY A 41 0.97 9.37 24.60
CA GLY A 41 -0.41 9.87 24.54
C GLY A 41 -0.69 10.74 23.30
N ASN A 42 0.29 11.53 22.85
CA ASN A 42 0.18 12.32 21.64
C ASN A 42 0.24 11.43 20.40
N PHE A 43 1.17 10.48 20.41
CA PHE A 43 1.35 9.52 19.33
C PHE A 43 0.12 8.62 19.12
N SER A 44 -0.46 8.10 20.20
CA SER A 44 -1.71 7.33 20.13
C SER A 44 -2.87 8.16 19.53
N LYS A 45 -2.97 9.45 19.91
CA LYS A 45 -3.99 10.35 19.36
C LYS A 45 -3.77 10.67 17.88
N SER A 46 -2.52 10.74 17.40
CA SER A 46 -2.23 10.96 15.98
C SER A 46 -2.57 9.73 15.13
N LEU A 47 -2.43 8.52 15.69
CA LEU A 47 -2.80 7.25 15.07
C LEU A 47 -4.31 6.98 15.05
N ALA A 48 -5.09 7.67 15.88
CA ALA A 48 -6.53 7.50 15.93
C ALA A 48 -7.23 7.80 14.59
N ASP A 49 -8.37 7.13 14.40
CA ASP A 49 -9.22 7.34 13.23
C ASP A 49 -9.78 8.76 13.20
N ARG A 50 -9.62 9.45 12.07
CA ARG A 50 -10.23 10.77 11.86
C ARG A 50 -11.61 10.61 11.24
N GLN A 51 -12.63 11.15 11.91
CA GLN A 51 -13.93 11.33 11.28
C GLN A 51 -13.92 12.53 10.35
N LYS A 52 -14.68 12.45 9.25
CA LYS A 52 -14.81 13.56 8.30
C LYS A 52 -15.47 14.75 9.02
N GLY A 53 -14.77 15.88 9.07
CA GLY A 53 -15.22 17.10 9.77
C GLY A 53 -14.56 17.34 11.13
N ASP A 54 -13.85 16.35 11.67
CA ASP A 54 -13.03 16.56 12.87
C ASP A 54 -11.79 17.38 12.51
N THR A 55 -11.71 18.63 12.94
CA THR A 55 -10.57 19.53 12.74
C THR A 55 -9.55 19.45 13.87
N THR A 56 -9.92 18.93 15.04
CA THR A 56 -9.12 18.93 16.27
C THR A 56 -8.28 17.67 16.42
N ALA A 57 -8.57 16.60 15.67
CA ALA A 57 -7.72 15.41 15.62
C ALA A 57 -6.27 15.75 15.24
N ARG A 58 -5.31 15.26 16.05
CA ARG A 58 -3.87 15.39 15.82
C ARG A 58 -3.51 14.76 14.49
N ARG A 59 -2.61 15.40 13.75
CA ARG A 59 -2.10 14.85 12.49
C ARG A 59 -0.97 13.87 12.81
N PHE A 60 -0.96 12.77 12.07
CA PHE A 60 0.19 11.87 11.98
C PHE A 60 1.04 12.34 10.81
N ASP A 61 2.29 12.68 11.07
CA ASP A 61 3.22 13.15 10.03
C ASP A 61 3.98 11.97 9.38
N LEU A 62 4.76 12.29 8.35
CA LEU A 62 5.52 11.28 7.59
C LEU A 62 6.87 10.95 8.24
N ASP A 63 7.44 11.85 9.02
CA ASP A 63 8.72 11.60 9.71
C ASP A 63 8.51 10.55 10.81
N ALA A 64 7.39 10.62 11.52
CA ALA A 64 6.89 9.63 12.46
C ALA A 64 6.60 8.29 11.78
N LEU A 65 6.11 8.30 10.53
CA LEU A 65 5.96 7.06 9.75
C LEU A 65 7.33 6.43 9.48
N GLU A 66 8.29 7.20 9.00
CA GLU A 66 9.66 6.71 8.71
C GLU A 66 10.33 6.16 9.98
N ALA A 67 10.22 6.88 11.09
CA ALA A 67 10.72 6.43 12.40
C ALA A 67 10.11 5.09 12.84
N VAL A 68 8.79 4.90 12.66
CA VAL A 68 8.13 3.62 12.94
C VAL A 68 8.67 2.51 12.04
N LEU A 69 8.86 2.77 10.75
CA LEU A 69 9.34 1.77 9.81
C LEU A 69 10.77 1.34 10.12
N ASP A 70 11.64 2.28 10.49
CA ASP A 70 13.02 2.00 10.87
C ASP A 70 13.12 1.24 12.20
N GLU A 71 12.33 1.63 13.19
CA GLU A 71 12.31 1.02 14.53
C GLU A 71 11.73 -0.41 14.51
N THR A 72 10.66 -0.62 13.75
CA THR A 72 9.92 -1.90 13.74
C THR A 72 10.40 -2.86 12.66
N ARG A 73 10.99 -2.34 11.57
CA ARG A 73 11.30 -3.10 10.34
C ARG A 73 10.08 -3.80 9.73
N ASP A 74 8.87 -3.36 10.10
CA ASP A 74 7.61 -3.86 9.55
C ASP A 74 7.09 -2.88 8.49
N TYR A 75 7.33 -3.23 7.23
CA TYR A 75 6.95 -2.42 6.07
C TYR A 75 5.51 -2.64 5.60
N THR A 76 4.64 -3.25 6.43
CA THR A 76 3.20 -3.38 6.16
C THR A 76 2.55 -2.08 5.64
N PRO A 77 2.87 -0.87 6.18
CA PRO A 77 2.30 0.39 5.67
C PRO A 77 2.69 0.68 4.21
N ILE A 78 3.94 0.37 3.82
CA ILE A 78 4.42 0.51 2.44
C ILE A 78 3.73 -0.52 1.55
N TYR A 79 3.68 -1.79 1.97
CA TYR A 79 3.00 -2.84 1.21
C TYR A 79 1.52 -2.56 1.01
N TYR A 80 0.87 -1.93 1.99
CA TYR A 80 -0.48 -1.41 1.84
C TYR A 80 -0.60 -0.37 0.71
N LEU A 81 0.34 0.59 0.61
CA LEU A 81 0.30 1.59 -0.46
C LEU A 81 0.53 0.95 -1.83
N ILE A 82 1.46 0.01 -1.92
CA ILE A 82 1.72 -0.74 -3.15
C ILE A 82 0.46 -1.52 -3.55
N ASP A 83 -0.14 -2.27 -2.62
CA ASP A 83 -1.36 -3.05 -2.86
C ASP A 83 -2.55 -2.16 -3.25
N LYS A 84 -2.65 -0.95 -2.68
CA LYS A 84 -3.76 -0.03 -2.93
C LYS A 84 -3.63 0.77 -4.22
N TYR A 85 -2.43 1.23 -4.55
CA TYR A 85 -2.23 2.19 -5.63
C TYR A 85 -1.47 1.63 -6.84
N LEU A 86 -0.62 0.61 -6.65
CA LEU A 86 0.22 0.06 -7.73
C LEU A 86 -0.26 -1.31 -8.24
N ARG A 87 -1.08 -2.02 -7.46
CA ARG A 87 -1.57 -3.35 -7.85
C ARG A 87 -2.56 -3.31 -9.01
N ASP A 88 -3.39 -2.27 -9.11
CA ASP A 88 -4.34 -2.13 -10.23
C ASP A 88 -3.58 -1.96 -11.56
N ASP A 89 -2.46 -1.25 -11.59
CA ASP A 89 -1.65 -1.10 -12.80
C ASP A 89 -0.89 -2.37 -13.19
N GLN A 90 -0.33 -3.13 -12.23
CA GLN A 90 0.31 -4.41 -12.55
C GLN A 90 -0.69 -5.48 -12.98
N ALA A 91 -1.80 -5.63 -12.25
CA ALA A 91 -2.85 -6.58 -12.63
C ALA A 91 -3.49 -6.22 -13.98
N ARG A 92 -3.75 -4.93 -14.23
CA ARG A 92 -4.24 -4.43 -15.53
C ARG A 92 -3.21 -4.64 -16.63
N ARG A 93 -1.92 -4.47 -16.36
CA ARG A 93 -0.85 -4.71 -17.33
C ARG A 93 -0.71 -6.20 -17.66
N ASP A 94 -0.72 -7.07 -16.66
CA ASP A 94 -0.64 -8.52 -16.86
C ASP A 94 -1.89 -9.06 -17.57
N GLU A 95 -3.07 -8.53 -17.24
CA GLU A 95 -4.31 -8.81 -17.97
C GLU A 95 -4.23 -8.32 -19.42
N ALA A 96 -3.70 -7.12 -19.66
CA ALA A 96 -3.51 -6.59 -21.01
C ALA A 96 -2.50 -7.41 -21.83
N ILE A 97 -1.38 -7.84 -21.22
CA ILE A 97 -0.38 -8.72 -21.87
C ILE A 97 -0.99 -10.09 -22.18
N SER A 98 -1.75 -10.66 -21.24
CA SER A 98 -2.45 -11.93 -21.44
C SER A 98 -3.45 -11.83 -22.60
N ARG A 99 -4.27 -10.77 -22.64
CA ARG A 99 -5.20 -10.50 -23.74
C ARG A 99 -4.48 -10.32 -25.08
N LEU A 100 -3.35 -9.62 -25.12
CA LEU A 100 -2.51 -9.51 -26.32
C LEU A 100 -2.02 -10.88 -26.81
N GLY A 101 -1.58 -11.74 -25.89
CA GLY A 101 -1.21 -13.12 -26.18
C GLY A 101 -2.33 -13.92 -26.86
N THR A 102 -3.57 -13.75 -26.40
CA THR A 102 -4.75 -14.42 -26.96
C THR A 102 -5.16 -13.85 -28.32
N MET A 103 -4.98 -12.55 -28.55
CA MET A 103 -5.37 -11.87 -29.80
C MET A 103 -4.31 -11.99 -30.91
N LEU A 104 -3.04 -12.25 -30.55
CA LEU A 104 -1.93 -12.40 -31.50
C LEU A 104 -2.21 -13.44 -32.62
N PRO A 105 -2.68 -14.66 -32.30
CA PRO A 105 -3.05 -15.66 -33.31
C PRO A 105 -4.12 -15.16 -34.29
N GLU A 106 -5.18 -14.54 -33.78
CA GLU A 106 -6.29 -14.01 -34.61
C GLU A 106 -5.80 -12.87 -35.50
N LEU A 107 -5.00 -11.95 -34.95
CA LEU A 107 -4.41 -10.86 -35.71
C LEU A 107 -3.50 -11.37 -36.83
N THR A 108 -2.65 -12.38 -36.56
CA THR A 108 -1.81 -12.99 -37.60
C THR A 108 -2.61 -13.70 -38.69
N GLN A 109 -3.75 -14.30 -38.37
CA GLN A 109 -4.64 -14.88 -39.39
C GLN A 109 -5.28 -13.81 -40.28
N LEU A 110 -5.77 -12.72 -39.67
CA LEU A 110 -6.36 -11.61 -40.42
C LEU A 110 -5.33 -10.90 -41.31
N LEU A 111 -4.09 -10.73 -40.85
CA LEU A 111 -3.01 -10.15 -41.64
C LEU A 111 -2.65 -11.00 -42.86
N LYS A 112 -2.63 -12.33 -42.71
CA LYS A 112 -2.45 -13.28 -43.83
C LYS A 112 -3.59 -13.18 -44.83
N LEU A 113 -4.85 -13.11 -44.37
CA LEU A 113 -6.02 -12.96 -45.24
C LEU A 113 -6.03 -11.61 -45.98
N ALA A 114 -5.53 -10.55 -45.34
CA ALA A 114 -5.41 -9.22 -45.93
C ALA A 114 -4.19 -9.07 -46.87
N GLY A 115 -3.31 -10.08 -46.95
CA GLY A 115 -2.12 -10.06 -47.81
C GLY A 115 -1.03 -9.08 -47.35
N VAL A 116 -1.03 -8.70 -46.07
CA VAL A 116 -0.09 -7.71 -45.50
C VAL A 116 1.07 -8.39 -44.74
N ALA A 117 1.05 -9.72 -44.61
CA ALA A 117 2.08 -10.54 -43.95
C ALA A 117 2.29 -11.87 -44.67
#